data_AF-A0A968A5Y0-F1
#
_entry.id   AF-A0A968A5Y0-F1
#
_cell.length_a   1.000
_cell.length_b   1.000
_cell.length_c   1.000
_cell.angle_alpha   90.00
_cell.angle_beta   90.00
_cell.angle_gamma   90.00
#
_symmetry.space_group_name_H-M   'P 1'
#
loop_
_entity.id
_entity.type
_entity.pdbx_description
1 polymer ?
#
loop_
_entity_poly.entity_id
_entity_poly.type
_entity_poly.pdbx_seq_one_letter_code
_entity_poly.pdbx_strand_id
1 'polypeptide(L)'
;MLEAENITQIIGYDDLCRLTSASYTSGESYAYSHDPAGNRLQQIINGDTTTYLYDAANRLTSVDGVGYTYDNNGNLLTTGVQTNT
;
A
#
# COMPACT_ATOMS: atom_id res chain seq x y z
N MET A 1 29.75 3.37 25.72
CA MET A 1 28.38 2.87 25.97
C MET A 1 27.53 3.54 24.92
N LEU A 2 27.02 2.80 23.93
CA LEU A 2 26.07 3.35 22.97
C LEU A 2 24.71 3.32 23.68
N GLU A 3 24.09 4.47 23.94
CA GLU A 3 22.71 4.49 24.42
C GLU A 3 21.82 3.94 23.32
N ALA A 4 20.99 2.94 23.65
CA ALA A 4 19.93 2.53 22.75
C ALA A 4 18.91 3.66 22.72
N GLU A 5 18.66 4.22 21.54
CA GLU A 5 17.60 5.23 21.39
C GLU A 5 16.25 4.57 21.68
N ASN A 6 15.47 5.16 22.58
CA ASN A 6 14.10 4.72 22.85
C ASN A 6 13.22 5.12 21.65
N ILE A 7 13.00 4.19 20.72
CA ILE A 7 12.08 4.39 19.60
C ILE A 7 10.64 4.31 20.13
N THR A 8 9.92 5.42 20.08
CA THR A 8 8.47 5.45 20.37
C THR A 8 7.70 5.23 19.08
N GLN A 9 6.67 4.40 19.15
CA GLN A 9 5.78 4.08 18.04
C GLN A 9 4.38 4.62 18.32
N ILE A 10 3.81 5.35 17.37
CA ILE A 10 2.43 5.82 17.40
C ILE A 10 1.70 5.07 16.28
N ILE A 11 0.70 4.25 16.63
CA ILE A 11 -0.07 3.44 15.68
C ILE A 11 -1.54 3.87 15.68
N GLY A 12 -2.13 4.00 14.49
CA GLY A 12 -3.56 4.21 14.27
C GLY A 12 -4.20 3.03 13.54
N TYR A 13 -5.44 2.72 13.90
CA TYR A 13 -6.27 1.71 13.24
C TYR A 13 -7.64 2.28 12.91
N ASP A 14 -8.33 1.68 11.93
CA ASP A 14 -9.76 1.90 11.72
C ASP A 14 -10.62 0.92 12.52
N ASP A 15 -11.95 1.07 12.43
CA ASP A 15 -12.94 0.25 13.14
C ASP A 15 -12.90 -1.24 12.76
N LEU A 16 -12.27 -1.59 11.64
CA LEU A 16 -12.04 -2.97 11.21
C LEU A 16 -10.68 -3.50 11.68
N CYS A 17 -10.01 -2.78 12.59
CA CYS A 17 -8.68 -3.07 13.12
C CYS A 17 -7.60 -3.14 12.03
N ARG A 18 -7.76 -2.38 10.94
CA ARG A 18 -6.75 -2.27 9.88
C ARG A 18 -5.85 -1.07 10.14
N LEU A 19 -4.56 -1.23 9.92
CA LEU A 19 -3.56 -0.19 10.14
C LEU A 19 -3.83 1.03 9.25
N THR A 20 -4.01 2.21 9.83
CA THR A 20 -4.19 3.47 9.08
C THR A 20 -2.98 4.38 9.19
N SER A 21 -2.19 4.27 10.27
CA SER A 21 -0.94 5.01 10.42
C SER A 21 0.06 4.31 11.33
N ALA A 22 1.34 4.54 11.09
CA ALA A 22 2.42 4.23 12.02
C ALA A 22 3.49 5.32 11.91
N SER A 23 3.92 5.89 13.04
CA SER A 23 5.01 6.87 13.07
C SER A 23 6.00 6.51 14.17
N TYR A 24 7.29 6.62 13.86
CA TYR A 24 8.39 6.28 14.74
C TYR A 24 9.23 7.53 15.05
N THR A 25 9.75 7.63 16.27
CA THR A 25 10.63 8.76 16.64
C THR A 25 11.97 8.75 15.91
N SER A 26 12.35 7.64 15.28
CA SER A 26 13.47 7.54 14.35
C SER A 26 13.23 8.27 13.02
N GLY A 27 11.98 8.69 12.74
CA GLY A 27 11.62 9.49 11.59
C GLY A 27 10.77 8.75 10.54
N GLU A 28 10.71 7.43 10.59
CA GLU A 28 9.85 6.68 9.67
C GLU A 28 8.37 6.93 9.96
N SER A 29 7.60 7.11 8.89
CA SER A 29 6.16 7.29 8.95
C SER A 29 5.46 6.58 7.81
N TYR A 30 4.27 6.08 8.13
CA TYR A 30 3.42 5.29 7.26
C TYR A 30 1.98 5.77 7.43
N ALA A 31 1.26 5.94 6.33
CA ALA A 31 -0.19 6.13 6.34
C ALA A 31 -0.84 5.30 5.25
N TYR A 32 -2.03 4.79 5.53
CA TYR A 32 -2.76 3.91 4.62
C TYR A 32 -4.24 4.26 4.61
N SER A 33 -4.86 4.21 3.43
CA SER A 33 -6.30 4.19 3.27
C SER A 33 -6.74 2.88 2.64
N HIS A 34 -7.94 2.43 2.98
CA HIS A 34 -8.49 1.16 2.52
C HIS A 34 -9.93 1.36 2.04
N ASP A 35 -10.34 0.58 1.04
CA ASP A 35 -11.74 0.45 0.66
C ASP A 35 -12.51 -0.44 1.66
N PRO A 36 -13.84 -0.59 1.53
CA PRO A 36 -14.62 -1.46 2.41
C PRO A 36 -14.25 -2.95 2.34
N ALA A 37 -13.68 -3.42 1.22
CA ALA A 37 -13.24 -4.80 1.05
C ALA A 37 -11.87 -5.08 1.70
N GLY A 38 -11.15 -4.04 2.12
CA GLY A 38 -9.81 -4.15 2.69
C GLY A 38 -8.67 -3.93 1.72
N ASN A 39 -8.96 -3.59 0.46
CA ASN A 39 -7.93 -3.24 -0.49
C ASN A 39 -7.36 -1.86 -0.14
N ARG A 40 -6.03 -1.74 -0.12
CA ARG A 40 -5.36 -0.48 0.17
C ARG A 40 -5.52 0.47 -1.02
N LEU A 41 -6.14 1.63 -0.85
CA LEU A 41 -6.31 2.62 -1.91
C LEU A 41 -5.10 3.58 -2.00
N GLN A 42 -4.46 3.86 -0.87
CA GLN A 42 -3.29 4.72 -0.80
C GLN A 42 -2.31 4.21 0.25
N GLN A 43 -1.03 4.42 -0.04
CA GLN A 43 0.09 4.30 0.88
C GLN A 43 0.87 5.61 0.86
N ILE A 44 1.25 6.11 2.04
CA ILE A 44 2.20 7.20 2.18
C ILE A 44 3.35 6.68 3.04
N ILE A 45 4.58 6.67 2.53
CA ILE A 45 5.78 6.30 3.29
C ILE A 45 6.71 7.50 3.30
N ASN A 46 6.99 8.06 4.47
CA ASN A 46 7.88 9.22 4.61
C ASN A 46 7.52 10.41 3.70
N GLY A 47 6.23 10.56 3.38
CA GLY A 47 5.70 11.60 2.47
C GLY A 47 5.51 11.15 1.03
N ASP A 48 6.17 10.06 0.60
CA ASP A 48 6.02 9.52 -0.75
C ASP A 48 4.70 8.74 -0.87
N THR A 49 3.88 9.10 -1.86
CA THR A 49 2.54 8.54 -2.04
C THR A 49 2.53 7.51 -3.16
N THR A 50 1.96 6.34 -2.88
CA THR A 50 1.59 5.33 -3.88
C THR A 50 0.07 5.13 -3.85
N THR A 51 -0.53 5.08 -5.02
CA THR A 51 -1.98 4.90 -5.24
C THR A 51 -2.27 3.58 -5.89
N TYR A 52 -3.38 2.96 -5.51
CA TYR A 52 -3.79 1.65 -5.99
C TYR A 52 -5.24 1.68 -6.46
N LEU A 53 -5.52 1.02 -7.57
CA LEU A 53 -6.87 0.83 -8.09
C LEU A 53 -7.18 -0.65 -8.20
N TYR A 54 -8.45 -0.99 -7.97
CA TYR A 54 -8.93 -2.36 -8.00
C TYR A 54 -10.20 -2.45 -8.84
N ASP A 55 -10.45 -3.62 -9.43
CA ASP A 55 -11.73 -3.93 -10.04
C ASP A 55 -12.74 -4.50 -9.04
N ALA A 56 -13.97 -4.75 -9.50
CA ALA A 56 -15.04 -5.31 -8.68
C ALA A 56 -14.77 -6.75 -8.16
N ALA A 57 -13.75 -7.43 -8.70
CA ALA A 57 -13.30 -8.74 -8.24
C ALA A 57 -12.11 -8.64 -7.26
N ASN A 58 -11.82 -7.44 -6.72
CA ASN A 58 -10.69 -7.15 -5.84
C ASN A 58 -9.31 -7.43 -6.47
N ARG A 59 -9.20 -7.36 -7.80
CA ARG A 59 -7.91 -7.51 -8.50
C ARG A 59 -7.28 -6.14 -8.71
N LEU A 60 -5.99 -6.02 -8.44
CA LEU A 60 -5.22 -4.79 -8.61
C LEU A 60 -5.14 -4.42 -10.10
N THR A 61 -5.74 -3.31 -10.49
CA THR A 61 -5.75 -2.83 -11.88
C THR A 61 -4.77 -1.70 -12.13
N SER A 62 -4.30 -1.00 -11.09
CA SER A 62 -3.27 0.01 -11.25
C SER A 62 -2.44 0.27 -10.01
N VAL A 63 -1.15 0.58 -10.20
CA VAL A 63 -0.26 1.18 -9.20
C VAL A 63 0.32 2.46 -9.81
N ASP A 64 0.09 3.61 -9.20
CA ASP A 64 0.58 4.92 -9.69
C ASP A 64 0.31 5.16 -11.18
N GLY A 65 -0.87 4.75 -11.64
CA GLY A 65 -1.30 4.88 -13.04
C GLY A 65 -0.74 3.82 -13.99
N VAL A 66 0.19 2.97 -13.54
CA VAL A 66 0.66 1.81 -14.30
C VAL A 66 -0.41 0.73 -14.28
N GLY A 67 -0.90 0.34 -15.45
CA GLY A 67 -2.05 -0.56 -15.60
C GLY A 67 -1.70 -2.05 -15.55
N TYR A 68 -2.55 -2.81 -14.87
CA TYR A 68 -2.53 -4.26 -14.79
C TYR A 68 -3.81 -4.81 -15.41
N THR A 69 -3.68 -5.85 -16.23
CA THR A 69 -4.81 -6.48 -16.90
C THR A 69 -4.80 -7.98 -16.67
N TYR A 70 -5.98 -8.59 -16.72
CA TYR A 70 -6.18 -9.99 -16.44
C TYR A 70 -7.00 -10.65 -17.53
N ASP A 71 -6.75 -11.93 -17.78
CA ASP A 71 -7.65 -12.75 -18.59
C ASP A 71 -8.93 -13.11 -17.82
N ASN A 72 -9.86 -13.79 -18.50
CA ASN A 72 -11.13 -14.23 -17.90
C ASN A 72 -10.94 -15.26 -16.78
N ASN A 73 -9.79 -15.93 -16.72
CA ASN A 73 -9.48 -16.90 -15.67
C ASN A 73 -8.77 -16.23 -14.48
N GLY A 74 -8.53 -14.92 -14.54
CA GLY A 74 -7.86 -14.15 -13.49
C GLY A 74 -6.33 -14.19 -13.56
N ASN A 75 -5.73 -14.71 -14.63
CA ASN A 75 -4.28 -14.67 -14.81
C ASN A 75 -3.85 -13.28 -15.26
N LEU A 76 -2.72 -12.80 -14.73
CA LEU A 76 -2.16 -11.50 -15.08
C LEU A 76 -1.61 -11.52 -16.51
N LEU A 77 -2.08 -10.60 -17.35
CA LEU A 77 -1.62 -10.44 -18.74
C LEU A 77 -0.52 -9.37 -18.88
N THR A 78 -0.61 -8.29 -18.11
CA THR A 78 0.34 -7.17 -18.17
C THR A 78 0.72 -6.72 -16.77
N THR A 79 2.03 -6.59 -16.50
CA THR A 79 2.57 -5.94 -15.30
C THR A 79 2.78 -4.44 -15.50
N GLY A 80 2.33 -3.87 -16.63
CA GLY A 80 2.73 -2.54 -17.07
C GLY A 80 4.19 -2.43 -17.55
N VAL A 81 4.99 -3.50 -17.40
CA VAL A 81 6.34 -3.63 -17.95
C VAL A 81 6.46 -5.00 -18.61
N GLN A 82 6.07 -5.09 -19.88
CA GLN A 82 6.46 -6.23 -20.70
C GLN A 82 7.82 -5.88 -21.32
N THR A 83 8.92 -6.14 -20.60
CA THR A 83 10.25 -6.21 -21.21
C THR A 83 10.62 -7.68 -21.36
N ASN A 84 10.05 -8.33 -22.38
CA ASN A 84 10.74 -9.46 -23.01
C ASN A 84 11.40 -8.90 -24.27
N THR A 85 12.65 -8.46 -24.11
CA THR A 85 13.61 -8.38 -25.22
C THR A 85 14.36 -9.71 -25.29
#